data_AF-A0A5C8JWP7-F1
#
_entry.id   AF-A0A5C8JWP7-F1
#
_cell.length_a   1.000
_cell.length_b   1.000
_cell.length_c   1.000
_cell.angle_alpha   90.00
_cell.angle_beta   90.00
_cell.angle_gamma   90.00
#
_symmetry.space_group_name_H-M   'P 1'
#
loop_
_entity.id
_entity.type
_entity.pdbx_description
1 polymer ?
#
loop_
_entity_poly.entity_id
_entity_poly.type
_entity_poly.pdbx_seq_one_letter_code
_entity_poly.pdbx_strand_id
1 'polypeptide(L)'
;MTTLLQPGRISPMRKVPAHIERPEYVGKKRPKTGESDVKTPEIIERMRVAGRIAAQALEEVGRNVRPGVTTDELDRIGHEFLVDHGAYPSTLGYKGYPKSLCTSINEVICHGIPDDTVLRDGDIVNVDITAYIGGVHGDTDATFLVGEVDEESRLLVERTREAMMRAIKAVAPGRQLNVVGRVIEAYAKRFGYGVVRDFTGHGIGTSFHSGLMVPHYDDPSLRVELVQGMTFTIEPMLTLGTIDYDIWPDKWTAVTKDRKRTAQFEHTIVVTATGSEILTAP
;
A
#
# COMPACT_ATOMS: atom_id res chain seq x y z
N MET A 1 -22.55 15.51 -10.85
CA MET A 1 -21.76 14.70 -11.80
C MET A 1 -20.32 14.81 -11.38
N THR A 2 -19.72 13.73 -10.89
CA THR A 2 -18.28 13.65 -10.62
C THR A 2 -17.54 13.82 -11.94
N THR A 3 -16.66 14.81 -12.02
CA THR A 3 -15.75 14.97 -13.16
C THR A 3 -14.77 13.80 -13.13
N LEU A 4 -14.54 13.14 -14.27
CA LEU A 4 -13.51 12.10 -14.36
C LEU A 4 -12.14 12.66 -13.96
N LEU A 5 -11.37 11.88 -13.21
CA LEU A 5 -10.02 12.27 -12.80
C LEU A 5 -9.13 12.42 -14.04
N GLN A 6 -8.25 13.42 -14.01
CA GLN A 6 -7.23 13.64 -15.03
C GLN A 6 -5.86 13.83 -14.36
N PRO A 7 -4.76 13.44 -15.00
CA PRO A 7 -3.42 13.72 -14.49
C PRO A 7 -3.22 15.23 -14.33
N GLY A 8 -2.75 15.63 -13.15
CA GLY A 8 -2.31 16.98 -12.85
C GLY A 8 -0.84 17.22 -13.23
N ARG A 9 -0.33 18.39 -12.84
CA ARG A 9 1.07 18.77 -13.00
C ARG A 9 1.91 18.25 -11.85
N ILE A 10 2.93 17.47 -12.16
CA ILE A 10 3.89 16.94 -11.19
C ILE A 10 4.95 18.01 -10.85
N SER A 11 5.13 18.29 -9.55
CA SER A 11 6.20 19.17 -9.07
C SER A 11 7.59 18.48 -9.10
N PRO A 12 8.72 19.22 -9.05
CA PRO A 12 10.06 18.62 -9.05
C PRO A 12 10.26 17.60 -7.93
N MET A 13 11.08 16.58 -8.18
CA MET A 13 11.43 15.55 -7.21
C MET A 13 12.05 16.16 -5.95
N ARG A 14 11.54 15.75 -4.77
CA ARG A 14 12.03 16.22 -3.46
C ARG A 14 13.40 15.61 -3.13
N LYS A 15 14.22 16.36 -2.41
CA LYS A 15 15.59 15.94 -2.08
C LYS A 15 15.62 15.27 -0.71
N VAL A 16 16.23 14.09 -0.65
CA VAL A 16 16.57 13.43 0.61
C VAL A 16 18.00 13.83 1.02
N PRO A 17 18.24 14.25 2.28
CA PRO A 17 19.57 14.55 2.80
C PRO A 17 20.61 13.45 2.52
N ALA A 18 21.87 13.82 2.35
CA ALA A 18 22.94 12.87 1.98
C ALA A 18 23.23 11.83 3.07
N HIS A 19 22.99 12.18 4.35
CA HIS A 19 23.28 11.31 5.49
C HIS A 19 22.25 10.18 5.70
N ILE A 20 21.07 10.28 5.08
CA ILE A 20 20.04 9.23 5.13
C ILE A 20 20.46 8.09 4.20
N GLU A 21 20.44 6.86 4.74
CA GLU A 21 20.74 5.65 3.99
C GLU A 21 19.74 5.47 2.84
N ARG A 22 20.25 5.17 1.64
CA ARG A 22 19.41 4.95 0.45
C ARG A 22 19.28 3.45 0.19
N PRO A 23 18.08 2.97 -0.16
CA PRO A 23 17.92 1.60 -0.59
C PRO A 23 18.67 1.36 -1.90
N GLU A 24 19.03 0.11 -2.14
CA GLU A 24 20.03 -0.24 -3.16
C GLU A 24 19.61 0.09 -4.59
N TYR A 25 18.31 0.25 -4.87
CA TYR A 25 17.77 0.53 -6.20
C TYR A 25 17.87 2.00 -6.61
N VAL A 26 18.14 2.92 -5.69
CA VAL A 26 18.20 4.36 -6.01
C VAL A 26 19.32 4.61 -7.01
N GLY A 27 18.97 5.17 -8.17
CA GLY A 27 19.90 5.39 -9.29
C GLY A 27 20.15 4.17 -10.18
N LYS A 28 19.43 3.05 -9.97
CA LYS A 28 19.52 1.84 -10.81
C LYS A 28 18.25 1.63 -11.64
N LYS A 29 18.37 0.85 -12.71
CA LYS A 29 17.24 0.50 -13.59
C LYS A 29 16.25 -0.47 -12.94
N ARG A 30 16.73 -1.35 -12.06
CA ARG A 30 15.94 -2.42 -11.43
C ARG A 30 16.44 -2.68 -10.02
N PRO A 31 15.55 -3.03 -9.08
CA PRO A 31 15.95 -3.53 -7.77
C PRO A 31 16.53 -4.95 -7.87
N LYS A 32 17.30 -5.35 -6.85
CA LYS A 32 17.68 -6.75 -6.61
C LYS A 32 16.47 -7.56 -6.13
N THR A 33 16.44 -8.82 -6.53
CA THR A 33 15.41 -9.81 -6.16
C THR A 33 16.06 -11.04 -5.51
N GLY A 34 15.24 -11.92 -4.92
CA GLY A 34 15.70 -13.20 -4.38
C GLY A 34 16.13 -13.17 -2.91
N GLU A 35 15.66 -12.19 -2.15
CA GLU A 35 15.75 -12.24 -0.69
C GLU A 35 14.87 -13.39 -0.14
N SER A 36 15.32 -14.07 0.91
CA SER A 36 14.50 -15.03 1.66
C SER A 36 13.23 -14.37 2.20
N ASP A 37 12.08 -15.00 2.05
CA ASP A 37 10.82 -14.53 2.65
C ASP A 37 10.81 -14.71 4.17
N VAL A 38 11.62 -15.63 4.71
CA VAL A 38 11.82 -15.84 6.14
C VAL A 38 12.97 -14.98 6.66
N LYS A 39 12.69 -14.14 7.65
CA LYS A 39 13.63 -13.18 8.23
C LYS A 39 14.16 -13.65 9.59
N THR A 40 15.38 -13.23 9.92
CA THR A 40 15.93 -13.44 11.26
C THR A 40 15.25 -12.52 12.28
N PRO A 41 15.26 -12.85 13.58
CA PRO A 41 14.71 -11.98 14.62
C PRO A 41 15.26 -10.55 14.59
N GLU A 42 16.54 -10.37 14.26
CA GLU A 42 17.19 -9.06 14.16
C GLU A 42 16.68 -8.23 12.97
N ILE A 43 16.40 -8.88 11.84
CA ILE A 43 15.77 -8.22 10.69
C ILE A 43 14.34 -7.80 11.06
N ILE A 44 13.58 -8.67 11.71
CA ILE A 44 12.19 -8.39 12.13
C ILE A 44 12.15 -7.22 13.11
N GLU A 45 13.09 -7.11 14.05
CA GLU A 45 13.14 -5.96 14.97
C GLU A 45 13.40 -4.64 14.25
N ARG A 46 14.28 -4.63 13.24
CA ARG A 46 14.46 -3.43 12.40
C ARG A 46 13.20 -3.12 11.58
N MET A 47 12.48 -4.14 11.12
CA MET A 47 11.22 -3.96 10.40
C MET A 47 10.12 -3.39 11.31
N ARG A 48 10.09 -3.71 12.61
CA ARG A 48 9.20 -3.04 13.57
C ARG A 48 9.45 -1.53 13.65
N VAL A 49 10.72 -1.11 13.60
CA VAL A 49 11.08 0.32 13.59
C VAL A 49 10.63 0.98 12.29
N ALA A 50 10.98 0.38 11.14
CA ALA A 50 10.57 0.90 9.83
C ALA A 50 9.04 0.98 9.69
N GLY A 51 8.34 -0.09 10.09
CA GLY A 51 6.89 -0.17 10.02
C GLY A 51 6.18 0.83 10.92
N ARG A 52 6.70 1.07 12.13
CA ARG A 52 6.16 2.11 13.02
C ARG A 52 6.32 3.51 12.45
N ILE A 53 7.48 3.82 11.87
CA ILE A 53 7.71 5.12 11.22
C ILE A 53 6.76 5.30 10.03
N ALA A 54 6.57 4.27 9.20
CA ALA A 54 5.62 4.31 8.08
C ALA A 54 4.18 4.53 8.58
N ALA A 55 3.75 3.82 9.62
CA ALA A 55 2.42 3.97 10.21
C ALA A 55 2.18 5.38 10.80
N GLN A 56 3.19 5.95 11.47
CA GLN A 56 3.11 7.31 12.00
C GLN A 56 3.10 8.37 10.90
N ALA A 57 3.86 8.17 9.81
CA ALA A 57 3.82 9.01 8.63
C ALA A 57 2.43 8.98 7.98
N LEU A 58 1.84 7.79 7.85
CA LEU A 58 0.49 7.61 7.31
C LEU A 58 -0.56 8.30 8.17
N GLU A 59 -0.44 8.22 9.50
CA GLU A 59 -1.32 8.93 10.42
C GLU A 59 -1.20 10.46 10.22
N GLU A 60 0.02 10.98 10.12
CA GLU A 60 0.26 12.42 9.94
C GLU A 60 -0.27 12.94 8.59
N VAL A 61 -0.05 12.20 7.50
CA VAL A 61 -0.63 12.52 6.20
C VAL A 61 -2.16 12.45 6.28
N GLY A 62 -2.71 11.43 6.93
CA GLY A 62 -4.14 11.24 7.16
C GLY A 62 -4.82 12.42 7.87
N ARG A 63 -4.17 13.03 8.88
CA ARG A 63 -4.68 14.24 9.57
C ARG A 63 -4.84 15.44 8.63
N ASN A 64 -4.17 15.44 7.50
CA ASN A 64 -4.18 16.51 6.51
C ASN A 64 -5.06 16.23 5.30
N VAL A 65 -5.70 15.06 5.23
CA VAL A 65 -6.69 14.74 4.19
C VAL A 65 -7.97 15.55 4.44
N ARG A 66 -8.18 16.59 3.62
CA ARG A 66 -9.37 17.45 3.67
C ARG A 66 -9.62 18.14 2.32
N PRO A 67 -10.85 18.62 2.04
CA PRO A 67 -11.12 19.37 0.82
C PRO A 67 -10.17 20.57 0.65
N GLY A 68 -9.70 20.79 -0.58
CA GLY A 68 -8.82 21.90 -0.92
C GLY A 68 -7.32 21.62 -0.82
N VAL A 69 -6.90 20.47 -0.26
CA VAL A 69 -5.50 20.04 -0.23
C VAL A 69 -5.15 19.30 -1.51
N THR A 70 -3.94 19.48 -2.05
CA THR A 70 -3.46 18.73 -3.21
C THR A 70 -2.79 17.42 -2.80
N THR A 71 -2.75 16.44 -3.71
CA THR A 71 -1.99 15.21 -3.48
C THR A 71 -0.49 15.47 -3.34
N ASP A 72 0.08 16.45 -4.07
CA ASP A 72 1.48 16.86 -3.90
C ASP A 72 1.80 17.47 -2.53
N GLU A 73 0.80 18.07 -1.87
CA GLU A 73 0.94 18.56 -0.49
C GLU A 73 0.93 17.40 0.51
N LEU A 74 0.11 16.36 0.27
CA LEU A 74 0.18 15.12 1.06
C LEU A 74 1.54 14.43 0.90
N ASP A 75 2.07 14.35 -0.33
CA ASP A 75 3.43 13.87 -0.60
C ASP A 75 4.49 14.67 0.15
N ARG A 76 4.36 16.00 0.21
CA ARG A 76 5.27 16.86 0.97
C ARG A 76 5.31 16.46 2.44
N ILE A 77 4.14 16.32 3.05
CA ILE A 77 3.98 16.01 4.47
C ILE A 77 4.61 14.64 4.77
N GLY A 78 4.29 13.61 3.97
CA GLY A 78 4.87 12.28 4.16
C GLY A 78 6.38 12.25 3.91
N HIS A 79 6.86 12.96 2.89
CA HIS A 79 8.30 13.09 2.60
C HIS A 79 9.06 13.70 3.77
N GLU A 80 8.60 14.86 4.26
CA GLU A 80 9.22 15.56 5.39
C GLU A 80 9.19 14.70 6.64
N PHE A 81 8.05 14.06 6.95
CA PHE A 81 7.95 13.18 8.10
C PHE A 81 8.99 12.06 8.05
N LEU A 82 9.09 11.32 6.94
CA LEU A 82 10.04 10.22 6.81
C LEU A 82 11.50 10.72 6.94
N VAL A 83 11.83 11.83 6.29
CA VAL A 83 13.17 12.43 6.33
C VAL A 83 13.54 12.89 7.74
N ASP A 84 12.60 13.53 8.46
CA ASP A 84 12.82 14.00 9.83
C ASP A 84 13.03 12.83 10.82
N HIS A 85 12.52 11.64 10.50
CA HIS A 85 12.74 10.41 11.25
C HIS A 85 13.93 9.59 10.73
N GLY A 86 14.76 10.16 9.84
CA GLY A 86 15.95 9.52 9.30
C GLY A 86 15.67 8.37 8.33
N ALA A 87 14.44 8.22 7.85
CA ALA A 87 14.03 7.22 6.90
C ALA A 87 14.04 7.75 5.47
N TYR A 88 14.34 6.88 4.52
CA TYR A 88 14.19 7.16 3.09
C TYR A 88 12.78 6.78 2.61
N PRO A 89 12.06 7.63 1.86
CA PRO A 89 10.79 7.24 1.25
C PRO A 89 10.99 6.22 0.12
N SER A 90 10.57 4.97 0.33
CA SER A 90 11.00 3.86 -0.54
C SER A 90 10.49 3.99 -1.98
N THR A 91 9.32 4.57 -2.19
CA THR A 91 8.78 4.79 -3.54
C THR A 91 9.64 5.78 -4.35
N LEU A 92 10.37 6.68 -3.69
CA LEU A 92 11.13 7.73 -4.36
C LEU A 92 12.30 7.17 -5.19
N GLY A 93 12.16 7.21 -6.51
CA GLY A 93 13.12 6.67 -7.46
C GLY A 93 13.00 5.16 -7.71
N TYR A 94 12.06 4.47 -7.06
CA TYR A 94 11.83 3.04 -7.26
C TYR A 94 11.31 2.80 -8.69
N LYS A 95 12.12 2.11 -9.52
CA LYS A 95 11.85 1.92 -10.97
C LYS A 95 11.49 3.23 -11.71
N GLY A 96 11.99 4.36 -11.22
CA GLY A 96 11.71 5.68 -11.79
C GLY A 96 10.43 6.37 -11.29
N TYR A 97 9.76 5.84 -10.26
CA TYR A 97 8.63 6.52 -9.62
C TYR A 97 9.05 7.89 -9.04
N PRO A 98 8.29 8.98 -9.28
CA PRO A 98 8.79 10.34 -9.07
C PRO A 98 8.53 10.93 -7.67
N LYS A 99 7.75 10.27 -6.82
CA LYS A 99 7.21 10.78 -5.55
C LYS A 99 7.54 9.87 -4.36
N SER A 100 7.24 10.33 -3.16
CA SER A 100 7.65 9.75 -1.87
C SER A 100 6.59 8.85 -1.25
N LEU A 101 5.37 8.91 -1.78
CA LEU A 101 4.21 8.07 -1.46
C LEU A 101 3.29 8.00 -2.69
N CYS A 102 2.31 7.11 -2.66
CA CYS A 102 1.24 7.06 -3.66
C CYS A 102 -0.03 7.72 -3.12
N THR A 103 -0.79 8.40 -3.98
CA THR A 103 -2.13 8.93 -3.66
C THR A 103 -3.13 8.47 -4.72
N SER A 104 -4.06 7.61 -4.34
CA SER A 104 -5.01 6.97 -5.26
C SER A 104 -6.43 7.43 -4.95
N ILE A 105 -6.93 8.40 -5.72
CA ILE A 105 -8.24 9.01 -5.52
C ILE A 105 -9.32 8.23 -6.28
N ASN A 106 -10.45 7.96 -5.63
CA ASN A 106 -11.67 7.44 -6.26
C ASN A 106 -11.47 6.19 -7.15
N GLU A 107 -11.43 6.34 -8.47
CA GLU A 107 -11.28 5.24 -9.44
C GLU A 107 -9.85 4.71 -9.60
N VAL A 108 -8.87 5.37 -8.98
CA VAL A 108 -7.47 4.93 -8.99
C VAL A 108 -7.31 3.75 -8.02
N ILE A 109 -6.98 2.59 -8.58
CA ILE A 109 -6.76 1.33 -7.86
C ILE A 109 -5.54 1.45 -6.95
N CYS A 110 -4.40 1.82 -7.53
CA CYS A 110 -3.13 1.99 -6.82
C CYS A 110 -2.14 2.83 -7.64
N HIS A 111 -1.00 3.15 -7.02
CA HIS A 111 0.15 3.84 -7.63
C HIS A 111 -0.15 5.21 -8.26
N GLY A 112 -1.23 5.89 -7.85
CA GLY A 112 -1.47 7.26 -8.27
C GLY A 112 -0.31 8.17 -7.89
N ILE A 113 0.19 8.96 -8.83
CA ILE A 113 1.32 9.87 -8.62
C ILE A 113 0.81 11.19 -8.02
N PRO A 114 1.31 11.61 -6.84
CA PRO A 114 1.02 12.93 -6.30
C PRO A 114 1.32 14.09 -7.27
N ASP A 115 0.36 14.98 -7.45
CA ASP A 115 0.37 16.11 -8.37
C ASP A 115 -0.46 17.30 -7.84
N ASP A 116 -0.76 18.29 -8.67
CA ASP A 116 -1.57 19.45 -8.28
C ASP A 116 -3.09 19.19 -8.23
N THR A 117 -3.53 17.93 -8.31
CA THR A 117 -4.94 17.56 -8.14
C THR A 117 -5.41 17.90 -6.74
N VAL A 118 -6.45 18.74 -6.66
CA VAL A 118 -7.09 19.17 -5.41
C VAL A 118 -8.15 18.16 -4.99
N LEU A 119 -8.04 17.65 -3.76
CA LEU A 119 -9.05 16.80 -3.12
C LEU A 119 -10.36 17.56 -2.94
N ARG A 120 -11.47 16.91 -3.27
CA ARG A 120 -12.82 17.49 -3.22
C ARG A 120 -13.63 16.83 -2.10
N ASP A 121 -14.57 17.59 -1.56
CA ASP A 121 -15.58 17.05 -0.65
C ASP A 121 -16.32 15.88 -1.32
N GLY A 122 -16.40 14.76 -0.61
CA GLY A 122 -16.99 13.51 -1.08
C GLY A 122 -16.02 12.56 -1.79
N ASP A 123 -14.74 12.91 -1.97
CA ASP A 123 -13.71 11.99 -2.47
C ASP A 123 -13.33 10.93 -1.41
N ILE A 124 -12.83 9.80 -1.88
CA ILE A 124 -11.99 8.91 -1.07
C ILE A 124 -10.58 8.90 -1.67
N VAL A 125 -9.56 8.84 -0.81
CA VAL A 125 -8.16 8.83 -1.23
C VAL A 125 -7.38 7.80 -0.44
N ASN A 126 -6.79 6.83 -1.12
CA ASN A 126 -5.77 5.97 -0.53
C ASN A 126 -4.42 6.68 -0.52
N VAL A 127 -3.72 6.58 0.61
CA VAL A 127 -2.33 7.01 0.78
C VAL A 127 -1.51 5.80 1.16
N ASP A 128 -0.48 5.52 0.39
CA ASP A 128 0.42 4.36 0.54
C ASP A 128 1.85 4.86 0.79
N ILE A 129 2.41 4.47 1.94
CA ILE A 129 3.70 4.97 2.46
C ILE A 129 4.60 3.81 2.89
N THR A 130 5.79 3.78 2.29
CA THR A 130 6.84 2.85 2.66
C THR A 130 8.08 3.57 3.22
N ALA A 131 8.47 3.27 4.46
CA ALA A 131 9.70 3.78 5.06
C ALA A 131 10.88 2.81 4.85
N TYR A 132 12.07 3.33 4.54
CA TYR A 132 13.32 2.57 4.54
C TYR A 132 14.29 3.11 5.60
N ILE A 133 14.65 2.28 6.57
CA ILE A 133 15.60 2.63 7.63
C ILE A 133 16.30 1.38 8.18
N GLY A 134 17.58 1.51 8.53
CA GLY A 134 18.35 0.39 9.08
C GLY A 134 18.47 -0.80 8.13
N GLY A 135 18.47 -0.55 6.82
CA GLY A 135 18.58 -1.59 5.79
C GLY A 135 17.30 -2.38 5.49
N VAL A 136 16.12 -1.99 6.00
CA VAL A 136 14.84 -2.68 5.78
C VAL A 136 13.70 -1.72 5.44
N HIS A 137 12.64 -2.25 4.85
CA HIS A 137 11.41 -1.54 4.51
C HIS A 137 10.27 -1.87 5.49
N GLY A 138 9.38 -0.91 5.70
CA GLY A 138 8.07 -1.11 6.33
C GLY A 138 6.99 -0.40 5.52
N ASP A 139 5.90 -1.11 5.21
CA ASP A 139 4.93 -0.72 4.19
C ASP A 139 3.48 -0.80 4.66
N THR A 140 2.73 0.26 4.40
CA THR A 140 1.35 0.38 4.85
C THR A 140 0.61 1.48 4.09
N ASP A 141 -0.68 1.23 3.90
CA ASP A 141 -1.59 2.16 3.27
C ASP A 141 -2.95 2.21 4.00
N ALA A 142 -3.67 3.30 3.79
CA ALA A 142 -5.06 3.41 4.20
C ALA A 142 -5.86 4.31 3.26
N THR A 143 -7.14 3.97 3.07
CA THR A 143 -8.10 4.86 2.41
C THR A 143 -8.76 5.81 3.39
N PHE A 144 -8.65 7.11 3.13
CA PHE A 144 -9.22 8.20 3.90
C PHE A 144 -10.46 8.79 3.21
N LEU A 145 -11.39 9.30 4.02
CA LEU A 145 -12.58 10.02 3.57
C LEU A 145 -12.26 11.52 3.48
N VAL A 146 -12.62 12.18 2.38
CA VAL A 146 -12.42 13.61 2.19
C VAL A 146 -13.73 14.35 2.45
N GLY A 147 -13.87 14.96 3.63
CA GLY A 147 -15.10 15.66 4.01
C GLY A 147 -16.29 14.71 4.15
N GLU A 148 -17.46 15.10 3.62
CA GLU A 148 -18.69 14.31 3.71
C GLU A 148 -18.82 13.35 2.52
N VAL A 149 -18.58 12.05 2.77
CA VAL A 149 -18.60 11.00 1.75
C VAL A 149 -19.94 10.25 1.76
N ASP A 150 -20.43 9.85 0.58
CA ASP A 150 -21.64 9.05 0.44
C ASP A 150 -21.52 7.67 1.12
N GLU A 151 -22.67 7.11 1.49
CA GLU A 151 -22.74 5.85 2.25
C GLU A 151 -22.14 4.65 1.48
N GLU A 152 -22.29 4.58 0.16
CA GLU A 152 -21.73 3.48 -0.64
C GLU A 152 -20.21 3.47 -0.56
N SER A 153 -19.59 4.64 -0.65
CA SER A 153 -18.14 4.82 -0.58
C SER A 153 -17.61 4.65 0.84
N ARG A 154 -18.33 5.12 1.85
CA ARG A 154 -18.00 4.87 3.27
C ARG A 154 -18.00 3.37 3.58
N LEU A 155 -19.01 2.65 3.10
CA LEU A 155 -19.10 1.19 3.27
C LEU A 155 -18.02 0.44 2.49
N LEU A 156 -17.65 0.90 1.29
CA LEU A 156 -16.51 0.32 0.54
C LEU A 156 -15.23 0.39 1.39
N VAL A 157 -14.88 1.58 1.89
CA VAL A 157 -13.69 1.81 2.72
C VAL A 157 -13.72 0.94 3.98
N GLU A 158 -14.83 0.92 4.72
CA GLU A 158 -14.99 0.11 5.93
C GLU A 158 -14.79 -1.38 5.65
N ARG A 159 -15.38 -1.88 4.57
CA ARG A 159 -15.36 -3.30 4.22
C ARG A 159 -14.03 -3.74 3.62
N THR A 160 -13.30 -2.89 2.90
CA THR A 160 -11.94 -3.20 2.46
C THR A 160 -11.02 -3.40 3.67
N ARG A 161 -11.07 -2.49 4.65
CA ARG A 161 -10.29 -2.62 5.89
C ARG A 161 -10.63 -3.91 6.63
N GLU A 162 -11.91 -4.22 6.76
CA GLU A 162 -12.37 -5.45 7.42
C GLU A 162 -11.94 -6.72 6.65
N ALA A 163 -11.92 -6.69 5.31
CA ALA A 163 -11.43 -7.80 4.49
C ALA A 163 -9.95 -8.08 4.78
N MET A 164 -9.11 -7.04 4.78
CA MET A 164 -7.69 -7.13 5.14
C MET A 164 -7.50 -7.72 6.54
N MET A 165 -8.16 -7.16 7.56
CA MET A 165 -8.01 -7.61 8.94
C MET A 165 -8.47 -9.06 9.15
N ARG A 166 -9.51 -9.50 8.44
CA ARG A 166 -9.93 -10.91 8.44
C ARG A 166 -8.87 -11.84 7.85
N ALA A 167 -8.23 -11.44 6.76
CA ALA A 167 -7.15 -12.20 6.17
C ALA A 167 -5.92 -12.27 7.08
N ILE A 168 -5.51 -11.15 7.70
CA ILE A 168 -4.42 -11.12 8.68
C ILE A 168 -4.68 -12.11 9.83
N LYS A 169 -5.90 -12.12 10.37
CA LYS A 169 -6.31 -13.06 11.44
C LYS A 169 -6.27 -14.53 11.01
N ALA A 170 -6.41 -14.80 9.72
CA ALA A 170 -6.35 -16.15 9.18
C ALA A 170 -4.91 -16.66 8.98
N VAL A 171 -3.91 -15.79 9.01
CA VAL A 171 -2.50 -16.16 8.90
C VAL A 171 -2.05 -16.90 10.15
N ALA A 172 -1.56 -18.13 9.96
CA ALA A 172 -0.97 -18.96 11.01
C ALA A 172 0.00 -19.96 10.38
N PRO A 173 1.04 -20.38 11.11
CA PRO A 173 2.01 -21.35 10.61
C PRO A 173 1.35 -22.68 10.22
N GLY A 174 1.86 -23.32 9.17
CA GLY A 174 1.34 -24.58 8.62
C GLY A 174 0.12 -24.44 7.69
N ARG A 175 -0.47 -23.24 7.58
CA ARG A 175 -1.52 -22.96 6.59
C ARG A 175 -0.90 -22.61 5.23
N GLN A 176 -1.66 -22.80 4.16
CA GLN A 176 -1.28 -22.30 2.84
C GLN A 176 -1.58 -20.80 2.72
N LEU A 177 -0.68 -20.05 2.07
CA LEU A 177 -0.78 -18.61 1.83
C LEU A 177 -2.06 -18.22 1.09
N ASN A 178 -2.61 -19.11 0.26
CA ASN A 178 -3.89 -18.89 -0.44
C ASN A 178 -5.09 -18.64 0.49
N VAL A 179 -4.95 -18.89 1.79
CA VAL A 179 -5.96 -18.50 2.78
C VAL A 179 -6.26 -17.00 2.74
N VAL A 180 -5.25 -16.17 2.46
CA VAL A 180 -5.38 -14.70 2.42
C VAL A 180 -6.44 -14.31 1.39
N GLY A 181 -6.22 -14.68 0.13
CA GLY A 181 -7.15 -14.35 -0.95
C GLY A 181 -8.51 -15.04 -0.81
N ARG A 182 -8.55 -16.28 -0.33
CA ARG A 182 -9.82 -16.98 -0.04
C ARG A 182 -10.70 -16.25 0.95
N VAL A 183 -10.11 -15.71 2.02
CA VAL A 183 -10.85 -14.97 3.05
C VAL A 183 -11.34 -13.62 2.53
N ILE A 184 -10.48 -12.89 1.80
CA ILE A 184 -10.83 -11.59 1.21
C ILE A 184 -11.95 -11.75 0.19
N GLU A 185 -11.80 -12.65 -0.80
CA GLU A 185 -12.78 -12.83 -1.86
C GLU A 185 -14.13 -13.34 -1.32
N ALA A 186 -14.11 -14.27 -0.37
CA ALA A 186 -15.34 -14.75 0.27
C ALA A 186 -16.08 -13.64 1.03
N TYR A 187 -15.37 -12.70 1.65
CA TYR A 187 -15.98 -11.56 2.33
C TYR A 187 -16.49 -10.51 1.34
N ALA A 188 -15.68 -10.09 0.38
CA ALA A 188 -16.02 -9.10 -0.65
C ALA A 188 -17.25 -9.52 -1.47
N LYS A 189 -17.36 -10.80 -1.82
CA LYS A 189 -18.48 -11.37 -2.59
C LYS A 189 -19.85 -11.15 -1.93
N ARG A 190 -19.92 -11.03 -0.60
CA ARG A 190 -21.19 -10.81 0.14
C ARG A 190 -21.81 -9.45 -0.17
N PHE A 191 -21.02 -8.52 -0.70
CA PHE A 191 -21.41 -7.16 -1.02
C PHE A 191 -21.36 -6.86 -2.52
N GLY A 192 -21.01 -7.84 -3.35
CA GLY A 192 -20.89 -7.66 -4.80
C GLY A 192 -19.66 -6.86 -5.24
N TYR A 193 -18.64 -6.74 -4.40
CA TYR A 193 -17.41 -6.03 -4.75
C TYR A 193 -16.48 -6.86 -5.64
N GLY A 194 -15.77 -6.17 -6.53
CA GLY A 194 -14.64 -6.73 -7.26
C GLY A 194 -13.40 -6.86 -6.36
N VAL A 195 -12.55 -7.83 -6.67
CA VAL A 195 -11.23 -8.03 -6.03
C VAL A 195 -10.17 -7.98 -7.13
N VAL A 196 -9.31 -6.96 -7.09
CA VAL A 196 -8.25 -6.77 -8.08
C VAL A 196 -7.28 -7.96 -8.04
N ARG A 197 -6.80 -8.38 -9.22
CA ARG A 197 -6.01 -9.62 -9.39
C ARG A 197 -4.57 -9.39 -9.84
N ASP A 198 -4.31 -8.35 -10.61
CA ASP A 198 -2.99 -8.08 -11.18
C ASP A 198 -2.05 -7.28 -10.25
N PHE A 199 -2.56 -6.83 -9.12
CA PHE A 199 -1.80 -6.22 -8.02
C PHE A 199 -2.05 -7.05 -6.75
N THR A 200 -0.97 -7.42 -6.07
CA THR A 200 -0.98 -8.41 -4.99
C THR A 200 -0.09 -7.95 -3.86
N GLY A 201 -0.35 -8.43 -2.65
CA GLY A 201 0.63 -8.32 -1.58
C GLY A 201 1.96 -8.97 -1.97
N HIS A 202 3.01 -8.63 -1.24
CA HIS A 202 4.35 -9.06 -1.55
C HIS A 202 5.19 -9.39 -0.33
N GLY A 203 6.19 -10.26 -0.51
CA GLY A 203 7.24 -10.40 0.49
C GLY A 203 8.04 -9.11 0.60
N ILE A 204 8.41 -8.76 1.83
CA ILE A 204 9.08 -7.48 2.16
C ILE A 204 10.14 -7.70 3.25
N GLY A 205 11.21 -6.93 3.23
CA GLY A 205 12.27 -6.99 4.24
C GLY A 205 13.41 -6.05 3.89
N THR A 206 14.59 -6.59 3.60
CA THR A 206 15.71 -5.80 3.04
C THR A 206 15.48 -5.44 1.58
N SER A 207 14.67 -6.23 0.86
CA SER A 207 14.08 -5.89 -0.42
C SER A 207 12.70 -5.24 -0.21
N PHE A 208 12.40 -4.20 -0.99
CA PHE A 208 11.07 -3.59 -1.02
C PHE A 208 10.03 -4.62 -1.47
N HIS A 209 10.30 -5.34 -2.56
CA HIS A 209 9.49 -6.46 -3.04
C HIS A 209 10.41 -7.68 -3.28
N SER A 210 10.31 -8.73 -2.45
CA SER A 210 11.22 -9.90 -2.50
C SER A 210 10.96 -10.84 -3.69
N GLY A 211 9.71 -10.89 -4.15
CA GLY A 211 9.22 -11.78 -5.21
C GLY A 211 8.14 -12.77 -4.78
N LEU A 212 7.91 -12.95 -3.47
CA LEU A 212 6.71 -13.64 -2.98
C LEU A 212 5.49 -12.84 -3.40
N MET A 213 4.53 -13.50 -4.07
CA MET A 213 3.23 -12.91 -4.43
C MET A 213 2.16 -13.41 -3.45
N VAL A 214 1.33 -12.49 -2.97
CA VAL A 214 0.23 -12.75 -2.02
C VAL A 214 -1.09 -12.31 -2.67
N PRO A 215 -1.75 -13.18 -3.45
CA PRO A 215 -3.02 -12.86 -4.10
C PRO A 215 -4.14 -12.55 -3.10
N HIS A 216 -4.97 -11.57 -3.46
CA HIS A 216 -6.16 -11.20 -2.69
C HIS A 216 -7.44 -11.93 -3.13
N TYR A 217 -7.35 -12.78 -4.16
CA TYR A 217 -8.40 -13.68 -4.64
C TYR A 217 -8.08 -15.14 -4.31
N ASP A 218 -9.08 -16.03 -4.30
CA ASP A 218 -8.84 -17.45 -4.06
C ASP A 218 -8.07 -18.05 -5.25
N ASP A 219 -6.79 -18.36 -5.02
CA ASP A 219 -5.97 -19.17 -5.91
C ASP A 219 -5.71 -20.54 -5.25
N PRO A 220 -6.53 -21.56 -5.58
CA PRO A 220 -6.33 -22.90 -5.08
C PRO A 220 -5.02 -23.55 -5.52
N SER A 221 -4.28 -22.99 -6.49
CA SER A 221 -2.99 -23.52 -6.95
C SER A 221 -1.79 -23.00 -6.14
N LEU A 222 -1.96 -21.91 -5.38
CA LEU A 222 -0.93 -21.35 -4.53
C LEU A 222 -0.71 -22.24 -3.28
N ARG A 223 0.41 -22.98 -3.29
CA ARG A 223 0.76 -23.99 -2.26
C ARG A 223 1.84 -23.54 -1.26
N VAL A 224 2.21 -22.25 -1.27
CA VAL A 224 3.21 -21.72 -0.32
C VAL A 224 2.72 -21.94 1.11
N GLU A 225 3.50 -22.65 1.92
CA GLU A 225 3.21 -22.85 3.34
C GLU A 225 3.69 -21.64 4.15
N LEU A 226 2.84 -21.15 5.04
CA LEU A 226 3.16 -20.10 5.99
C LEU A 226 4.05 -20.69 7.09
N VAL A 227 5.24 -20.14 7.27
CA VAL A 227 6.18 -20.55 8.32
C VAL A 227 6.63 -19.37 9.16
N GLN A 228 7.00 -19.61 10.42
CA GLN A 228 7.44 -18.56 11.34
C GLN A 228 8.59 -17.73 10.75
N GLY A 229 8.51 -16.42 10.92
CA GLY A 229 9.48 -15.45 10.43
C GLY A 229 9.25 -15.00 9.00
N MET A 230 8.28 -15.56 8.27
CA MET A 230 7.86 -15.00 6.98
C MET A 230 7.32 -13.59 7.14
N THR A 231 7.78 -12.66 6.32
CA THR A 231 7.27 -11.28 6.29
C THR A 231 6.71 -10.92 4.93
N PHE A 232 5.50 -10.38 4.91
CA PHE A 232 4.80 -9.99 3.68
C PHE A 232 3.68 -8.99 3.97
N THR A 233 3.18 -8.35 2.92
CA THR A 233 2.05 -7.42 2.96
C THR A 233 0.74 -8.13 2.61
N ILE A 234 -0.35 -7.64 3.18
CA ILE A 234 -1.73 -7.95 2.76
C ILE A 234 -2.39 -6.62 2.43
N GLU A 235 -2.68 -6.37 1.16
CA GLU A 235 -3.04 -5.05 0.61
C GLU A 235 -4.25 -5.11 -0.34
N PRO A 236 -5.42 -5.65 0.09
CA PRO A 236 -6.54 -5.88 -0.82
C PRO A 236 -7.10 -4.56 -1.40
N MET A 237 -7.18 -4.52 -2.73
CA MET A 237 -7.90 -3.48 -3.47
C MET A 237 -9.29 -4.01 -3.87
N LEU A 238 -10.35 -3.42 -3.31
CA LEU A 238 -11.74 -3.74 -3.64
C LEU A 238 -12.37 -2.65 -4.51
N THR A 239 -13.23 -3.06 -5.44
CA THR A 239 -13.90 -2.14 -6.39
C THR A 239 -15.42 -2.21 -6.27
N LEU A 240 -16.11 -1.09 -6.49
CA LEU A 240 -17.58 -1.04 -6.65
C LEU A 240 -18.07 -1.60 -8.00
N GLY A 241 -17.13 -1.97 -8.87
CA GLY A 241 -17.37 -2.17 -10.29
C GLY A 241 -16.60 -3.34 -10.86
N THR A 242 -16.11 -3.15 -12.08
CA THR A 242 -15.18 -4.10 -12.70
C THR A 242 -13.82 -4.11 -11.98
N ILE A 243 -13.06 -5.18 -12.21
CA ILE A 243 -11.65 -5.29 -11.82
C ILE A 243 -10.72 -4.99 -13.01
N ASP A 244 -11.27 -4.92 -14.22
CA ASP A 244 -10.52 -4.52 -15.41
C ASP A 244 -10.01 -3.10 -15.21
N TYR A 245 -8.80 -2.82 -15.66
CA TYR A 245 -8.16 -1.52 -15.48
C TYR A 245 -7.45 -1.04 -16.74
N ASP A 246 -7.20 0.26 -16.79
CA ASP A 246 -6.26 0.89 -17.70
C ASP A 246 -5.06 1.42 -16.89
N ILE A 247 -3.87 1.46 -17.51
CA ILE A 247 -2.72 2.18 -16.98
C ILE A 247 -2.60 3.51 -17.71
N TRP A 248 -2.46 4.60 -16.98
CA TRP A 248 -2.25 5.93 -17.55
C TRP A 248 -0.94 6.02 -18.35
N PRO A 249 -0.79 7.04 -19.22
CA PRO A 249 0.45 7.26 -19.98
C PRO A 249 1.71 7.40 -19.11
N ASP A 250 1.56 7.78 -17.83
CA ASP A 250 2.63 7.87 -16.82
C ASP A 250 3.25 6.50 -16.44
N LYS A 251 2.64 5.39 -16.85
CA LYS A 251 3.06 3.99 -16.61
C LYS A 251 2.89 3.48 -15.18
N TRP A 252 2.22 4.24 -14.32
CA TRP A 252 2.05 3.91 -12.90
C TRP A 252 0.58 3.88 -12.52
N THR A 253 -0.16 4.95 -12.80
CA THR A 253 -1.51 5.15 -12.27
C THR A 253 -2.47 4.12 -12.88
N ALA A 254 -2.95 3.19 -12.06
CA ALA A 254 -3.90 2.16 -12.45
C ALA A 254 -5.33 2.60 -12.09
N VAL A 255 -6.23 2.63 -13.07
CA VAL A 255 -7.61 3.10 -12.90
C VAL A 255 -8.62 2.06 -13.36
N THR A 256 -9.72 1.89 -12.62
CA THR A 256 -10.80 0.98 -13.03
C THR A 256 -11.37 1.38 -14.39
N LYS A 257 -11.60 0.40 -15.27
CA LYS A 257 -12.03 0.64 -16.64
C LYS A 257 -13.42 1.26 -16.74
N ASP A 258 -14.29 1.01 -15.76
CA ASP A 258 -15.61 1.62 -15.63
C ASP A 258 -15.60 2.93 -14.81
N ARG A 259 -14.43 3.36 -14.33
CA ARG A 259 -14.20 4.55 -13.51
C ARG A 259 -15.02 4.57 -12.21
N LYS A 260 -15.40 3.39 -11.69
CA LYS A 260 -15.99 3.27 -10.36
C LYS A 260 -14.92 3.24 -9.28
N ARG A 261 -15.32 3.64 -8.07
CA ARG A 261 -14.43 3.81 -6.92
C ARG A 261 -13.81 2.50 -6.44
N THR A 262 -12.62 2.63 -5.89
CA THR A 262 -11.85 1.57 -5.25
C THR A 262 -11.35 2.02 -3.89
N ALA A 263 -11.11 1.07 -3.01
CA ALA A 263 -10.45 1.32 -1.74
C ALA A 263 -9.42 0.22 -1.48
N GLN A 264 -8.33 0.61 -0.80
CA GLN A 264 -7.22 -0.25 -0.39
C GLN A 264 -6.86 0.02 1.07
N PHE A 265 -6.40 -1.03 1.75
CA PHE A 265 -5.77 -0.98 3.07
C PHE A 265 -4.62 -1.97 3.07
N GLU A 266 -3.53 -1.63 3.73
CA GLU A 266 -2.37 -2.51 3.82
C GLU A 266 -1.72 -2.54 5.21
N HIS A 267 -1.30 -3.75 5.59
CA HIS A 267 -0.28 -3.93 6.62
C HIS A 267 0.84 -4.87 6.17
N THR A 268 2.07 -4.51 6.52
CA THR A 268 3.18 -5.45 6.66
C THR A 268 2.99 -6.31 7.91
N ILE A 269 3.07 -7.63 7.76
CA ILE A 269 2.98 -8.59 8.87
C ILE A 269 4.17 -9.53 8.93
N VAL A 270 4.37 -10.16 10.09
CA VAL A 270 5.24 -11.33 10.27
C VAL A 270 4.44 -12.52 10.77
N VAL A 271 4.72 -13.71 10.24
CA VAL A 271 4.18 -14.98 10.76
C VAL A 271 4.89 -15.33 12.07
N THR A 272 4.14 -15.55 13.14
CA THR A 272 4.65 -15.92 14.46
C THR A 272 4.45 -17.42 14.71
N ALA A 273 4.87 -17.91 15.88
CA ALA A 273 4.70 -19.31 16.25
C ALA A 273 3.22 -19.76 16.37
N THR A 274 2.29 -18.81 16.53
CA THR A 274 0.85 -19.12 16.78
C THR A 274 -0.11 -18.33 15.88
N GLY A 275 0.39 -17.49 14.96
CA GLY A 275 -0.45 -16.60 14.16
C GLY A 275 0.37 -15.62 13.35
N SER A 276 0.02 -14.33 13.44
CA SER A 276 0.72 -13.21 12.82
C SER A 276 0.84 -12.03 13.78
N GLU A 277 1.79 -11.14 13.51
CA GLU A 277 1.98 -9.84 14.17
C GLU A 277 2.00 -8.76 13.09
N ILE A 278 1.29 -7.65 13.32
CA ILE A 278 1.31 -6.47 12.44
C ILE A 278 2.53 -5.63 12.81
N LEU A 279 3.41 -5.38 11.84
CA LEU A 279 4.62 -4.57 12.03
C LEU A 279 4.40 -3.08 11.77
N THR A 280 3.30 -2.72 11.12
CA THR A 280 2.89 -1.35 10.80
C THR A 280 1.71 -0.88 11.66
N ALA A 281 1.75 -1.23 12.95
CA ALA A 281 0.92 -0.59 13.97
C ALA A 281 1.71 0.59 14.58
N PRO A 282 1.06 1.75 14.84
CA PRO A 282 1.71 2.93 15.42
C PRO A 282 2.25 2.72 16.84
#